data_AF-A0A3N5SUN5-F1
#
_entry.id   AF-A0A3N5SUN5-F1
#
_cell.length_a   1.000
_cell.length_b   1.000
_cell.length_c   1.000
_cell.angle_alpha   90.00
_cell.angle_beta   90.00
_cell.angle_gamma   90.00
#
_symmetry.space_group_name_H-M   'P 1'
#
loop_
_entity.id
_entity.type
_entity.pdbx_description
1 polymer ?
#
loop_
_entity_poly.entity_id
_entity_poly.type
_entity_poly.pdbx_seq_one_letter_code
_entity_poly.pdbx_strand_id
1 'polypeptide(L)' 'MSAVERMIAFHLERLKDKNPAVRLKSIDELVLLDAVSALEALENIYRHDPDESVRLAAQKAGRAIYLKSKGRDDKGGSGS' A
#
# COMPACT_ATOMS: atom_id res chain seq x y z
N MET A 1 -0.73 -18.27 6.98
CA MET A 1 -1.16 -16.91 6.60
C MET A 1 -2.44 -16.53 7.32
N SER A 2 -2.48 -15.35 7.93
CA SER A 2 -3.68 -14.75 8.52
C SER A 2 -4.69 -14.32 7.45
N ALA A 3 -5.92 -13.99 7.86
CA ALA A 3 -6.92 -13.44 6.94
C ALA A 3 -6.46 -12.10 6.32
N VAL A 4 -5.83 -11.24 7.12
CA VAL A 4 -5.30 -9.95 6.66
C VAL A 4 -4.20 -10.15 5.63
N GLU A 5 -3.26 -11.08 5.85
CA GLU A 5 -2.19 -11.37 4.88
C GLU A 5 -2.75 -11.84 3.53
N ARG A 6 -3.83 -12.64 3.53
CA ARG A 6 -4.52 -13.05 2.29
C ARG A 6 -5.19 -11.86 1.58
N MET A 7 -5.80 -10.95 2.33
CA MET A 7 -6.40 -9.74 1.75
C MET A 7 -5.34 -8.83 1.12
N ILE A 8 -4.20 -8.65 1.79
CA ILE A 8 -3.07 -7.89 1.24
C ILE A 8 -2.59 -8.55 -0.06
N ALA A 9 -2.36 -9.86 -0.07
CA ALA A 9 -1.94 -10.58 -1.27
C ALA A 9 -2.95 -10.45 -2.42
N PHE A 10 -4.25 -10.52 -2.12
CA PHE A 10 -5.31 -10.31 -3.10
C PHE A 10 -5.26 -8.91 -3.73
N HIS A 11 -5.09 -7.85 -2.93
CA HIS A 11 -5.01 -6.49 -3.46
C HIS A 11 -3.72 -6.21 -4.20
N LEU A 12 -2.59 -6.80 -3.79
CA LEU A 12 -1.32 -6.73 -4.52
C LEU A 12 -1.43 -7.31 -5.93
N GLU A 13 -2.09 -8.45 -6.10
CA GLU A 13 -2.26 -9.04 -7.44
C GLU A 13 -3.10 -8.15 -8.36
N ARG A 14 -4.11 -7.48 -7.81
CA ARG A 14 -4.99 -6.57 -8.54
C ARG A 14 -4.33 -5.25 -8.94
N LEU A 15 -3.12 -4.93 -8.45
CA LEU A 15 -2.33 -3.82 -8.97
C LEU A 15 -1.87 -4.05 -10.42
N LYS A 16 -1.99 -5.28 -10.95
CA LYS A 16 -1.69 -5.62 -12.34
C LYS A 16 -2.92 -5.57 -13.26
N ASP A 17 -4.10 -5.24 -12.73
CA ASP A 17 -5.33 -5.21 -13.51
C ASP A 17 -5.26 -4.17 -14.62
N LYS A 18 -5.81 -4.50 -15.80
CA LYS A 18 -5.83 -3.60 -16.97
C LYS A 18 -6.66 -2.35 -16.71
N ASN A 19 -7.70 -2.46 -15.88
CA ASN A 19 -8.58 -1.35 -15.54
C ASN A 19 -7.96 -0.48 -14.43
N PRO A 20 -7.65 0.81 -14.68
CA PRO A 20 -7.09 1.69 -13.66
C PRO A 20 -8.00 1.85 -12.43
N ALA A 21 -9.33 1.76 -12.58
CA ALA A 21 -10.25 1.83 -11.45
C ALA A 21 -10.07 0.66 -10.47
N VAL A 22 -9.70 -0.53 -10.96
CA VAL A 22 -9.38 -1.68 -10.10
C VAL A 22 -8.09 -1.44 -9.33
N ARG A 23 -7.06 -0.91 -10.00
CA ARG A 23 -5.77 -0.59 -9.36
C ARG A 23 -5.95 0.46 -8.28
N LEU A 24 -6.69 1.54 -8.56
CA LEU A 24 -7.03 2.59 -7.60
C LEU A 24 -7.72 2.01 -6.36
N LYS A 25 -8.77 1.21 -6.56
CA LYS A 25 -9.48 0.57 -5.43
C LYS A 25 -8.54 -0.30 -4.61
N SER A 26 -7.66 -1.08 -5.23
CA SER A 26 -6.69 -1.90 -4.50
C SER A 26 -5.68 -1.07 -3.71
N ILE A 27 -5.23 0.07 -4.24
CA ILE A 27 -4.35 0.99 -3.52
C ILE A 27 -5.04 1.51 -2.25
N ASP A 28 -6.31 1.92 -2.34
CA ASP A 28 -7.07 2.40 -1.18
C ASP A 28 -7.23 1.31 -0.10
N GLU A 29 -7.57 0.08 -0.50
CA GLU A 29 -7.72 -1.05 0.41
C GLU A 29 -6.38 -1.41 1.11
N LEU A 30 -5.25 -1.31 0.41
CA LEU A 30 -3.93 -1.52 1.01
C LEU A 30 -3.60 -0.47 2.09
N VAL A 31 -4.11 0.76 1.96
CA VAL A 31 -3.97 1.80 3.01
C VAL A 31 -4.82 1.48 4.24
N LEU A 32 -6.04 0.95 4.03
CA LEU A 32 -6.93 0.55 5.13
C LEU A 32 -6.38 -0.64 5.91
N LEU A 33 -5.67 -1.54 5.24
CA LEU A 33 -5.02 -2.71 5.82
C LEU A 33 -3.66 -2.39 6.47
N ASP A 34 -3.20 -1.14 6.41
CA ASP A 34 -1.86 -0.72 6.84
C ASP A 34 -0.75 -1.64 6.28
N ALA A 35 -0.86 -1.98 5.00
CA ALA A 35 -0.06 -3.02 4.35
C ALA A 35 1.41 -2.58 4.13
N VAL A 36 2.24 -2.64 5.18
CA VAL A 36 3.66 -2.25 5.11
C VAL A 36 4.42 -3.05 4.03
N SER A 37 4.07 -4.33 3.85
CA SER A 37 4.64 -5.18 2.79
C SER A 37 4.29 -4.72 1.36
N ALA A 38 3.35 -3.80 1.18
CA ALA A 38 2.99 -3.25 -0.12
C ALA A 38 3.83 -2.05 -0.55
N LEU A 39 4.71 -1.52 0.32
CA LEU A 39 5.46 -0.28 0.03
C LEU A 39 6.29 -0.38 -1.25
N GLU A 40 6.99 -1.49 -1.48
CA GLU A 40 7.77 -1.72 -2.71
C GLU A 40 6.86 -1.78 -3.96
N ALA A 41 5.73 -2.46 -3.87
CA ALA A 41 4.76 -2.53 -4.98
C ALA A 41 4.17 -1.16 -5.31
N LEU A 42 3.84 -0.36 -4.29
CA LEU A 42 3.32 1.00 -4.46
C LEU A 42 4.39 1.93 -5.07
N GLU A 43 5.66 1.79 -4.69
CA GLU A 43 6.74 2.53 -5.32
C GLU A 43 6.87 2.19 -6.81
N ASN A 44 6.83 0.91 -7.17
CA ASN A 44 6.88 0.48 -8.57
C ASN A 44 5.72 1.06 -9.39
N ILE A 45 4.51 1.07 -8.83
CA ILE A 45 3.33 1.70 -9.46
C ILE A 45 3.53 3.20 -9.62
N TYR A 46 4.00 3.90 -8.59
CA TYR A 46 4.30 5.33 -8.68
C TYR A 46 5.30 5.66 -9.80
N ARG A 47 6.32 4.83 -10.01
CA ARG A 47 7.36 5.09 -11.02
C ARG A 47 6.92 4.72 -12.44
N HIS A 48 6.06 3.72 -12.61
CA HIS A 48 5.88 3.05 -13.90
C HIS A 48 4.44 2.87 -14.37
N ASP A 49 3.42 3.12 -13.53
CA ASP A 49 2.04 2.97 -13.99
C ASP A 49 1.73 3.96 -15.12
N PRO A 50 1.09 3.52 -16.23
CA PRO A 50 0.78 4.41 -17.34
C PRO A 50 -0.24 5.49 -16.96
N ASP A 51 -1.11 5.24 -15.99
CA ASP A 51 -2.15 6.16 -15.56
C ASP A 51 -1.63 7.10 -14.46
N GLU A 52 -1.66 8.40 -14.73
CA GLU A 52 -1.19 9.43 -13.78
C GLU A 52 -1.95 9.42 -12.45
N SER A 53 -3.27 9.19 -12.49
CA SER A 53 -4.09 9.15 -11.28
C SER A 53 -3.67 7.98 -10.40
N VAL A 54 -3.33 6.84 -11.00
CA VAL A 54 -2.84 5.66 -10.29
C VAL A 54 -1.46 5.92 -9.68
N ARG A 55 -0.54 6.58 -10.41
CA ARG A 55 0.78 6.98 -9.85
C ARG A 55 0.63 7.88 -8.63
N LEU A 56 -0.24 8.91 -8.72
CA LEU A 56 -0.49 9.84 -7.63
C LEU A 56 -1.14 9.16 -6.42
N ALA A 57 -2.07 8.22 -6.65
CA ALA A 57 -2.67 7.43 -5.58
C ALA A 57 -1.62 6.57 -4.86
N ALA A 58 -0.74 5.89 -5.61
CA ALA A 58 0.31 5.06 -5.04
C ALA A 58 1.31 5.86 -4.19
N GLN A 59 1.70 7.05 -4.63
CA GLN A 59 2.55 7.95 -3.83
C GLN A 59 1.90 8.33 -2.49
N LYS A 60 0.62 8.73 -2.52
CA LYS A 60 -0.13 9.10 -1.31
C LYS A 60 -0.28 7.90 -0.36
N ALA A 61 -0.61 6.73 -0.90
CA ALA A 61 -0.75 5.50 -0.15
C ALA A 61 0.57 5.07 0.51
N GLY A 62 1.67 5.07 -0.23
CA GLY A 62 2.99 4.72 0.30
C GLY A 62 3.39 5.62 1.47
N ARG A 63 3.19 6.94 1.34
CA ARG A 63 3.42 7.90 2.44
C ARG A 63 2.54 7.60 3.66
N ALA A 64 1.26 7.35 3.46
CA ALA A 64 0.32 7.07 4.55
C ALA A 64 0.70 5.79 5.33
N ILE A 65 1.02 4.70 4.62
CA ILE A 65 1.43 3.43 5.22
C ILE A 65 2.75 3.58 5.99
N TYR A 66 3.74 4.26 5.39
CA TYR A 66 5.04 4.48 6.03
C TYR A 66 4.94 5.29 7.33
N LEU A 67 4.15 6.37 7.34
CA LEU A 67 3.97 7.19 8.55
C LEU A 67 3.30 6.40 9.67
N LYS A 68 2.32 5.55 9.34
CA LYS A 68 1.67 4.68 10.32
C LYS A 68 2.61 3.59 10.85
N SER A 69 3.51 3.05 10.03
CA SER A 69 4.49 2.06 10.50
C SER A 69 5.49 2.68 11.46
N LYS A 70 6.01 3.88 11.14
CA LYS A 70 6.93 4.60 12.03
C LYS A 70 6.31 4.98 13.37
N GLY A 71 5.05 5.44 13.39
CA GLY A 71 4.34 5.72 14.63
C GLY A 71 4.07 4.49 15.52
N ARG A 72 4.16 3.27 14.98
CA ARG A 72 4.11 2.02 15.77
C ARG A 72 5.48 1.66 16.34
N ASP A 73 6.54 1.87 15.57
CA ASP A 73 7.93 1.61 16.00
C ASP A 73 8.32 2.52 17.19
N ASP A 74 7.90 3.79 17.16
CA ASP A 74 8.22 4.76 18.21
C ASP A 74 7.53 4.46 19.56
N LYS A 75 6.38 3.77 19.56
CA LYS A 75 5.67 3.38 20.79
C LYS A 75 6.21 2.12 21.47
N GLY A 76 7.16 1.43 20.86
CA GLY A 76 7.87 0.28 21.44
C GLY A 76 9.20 0.62 22.11
N GLY A 77 9.63 1.89 22.07
CA GLY A 77 10.99 2.33 22.41
C GLY A 77 11.13 3.22 23.65
N SER A 78 10.20 3.19 24.60
CA SER A 78 10.40 3.83 25.93
C SER A 78 10.13 2.84 27.07
N GLY A 79 11.02 1.85 27.18
CA GLY A 79 11.22 1.08 28.42
C GLY A 79 12.67 1.24 28.83
N SER A 80 12.96 2.33 29.54
CA SER A 80 14.17 2.47 30.38
C SER A 80 13.88 1.91 31.76
#